data_AF-A0A553I3Q5-F1
#
_entry.id   AF-A0A553I3Q5-F1
#
_cell.length_a   1.000
_cell.length_b   1.000
_cell.length_c   1.000
_cell.angle_alpha   90.00
_cell.angle_beta   90.00
_cell.angle_gamma   90.00
#
_symmetry.space_group_name_H-M   'P 1'
#
loop_
_entity.id
_entity.type
_entity.pdbx_description
1 polymer ?
#
loop_
_entity_poly.entity_id
_entity_poly.type
_entity_poly.pdbx_seq_one_letter_code
_entity_poly.pdbx_strand_id
1 'polypeptide(L)'
;MPVQVYSLYIFDRHTECIYSKQWFETPAPAPSALPHDQHQQANGNGPAMATAGEQQQQQQPNKPRRNKGADDAKLIFGTVFSLRNMVRKLGGDDDAFISFRTSQYKLHYYETPTNLRFALLTEPGALSMRNVLHQIYINLWVEYVVKNPLSPVEHKGGEGVRNEMFELGLDKFIRGLM
;
A
#
# COMPACT_ATOMS: atom_id res chain seq x y z
N MET A 1 -23.87 2.85 10.80
CA MET A 1 -23.26 3.92 9.99
C MET A 1 -22.46 3.23 8.91
N PRO A 2 -22.58 3.67 7.65
CA PRO A 2 -21.79 3.13 6.55
C PRO A 2 -20.31 3.32 6.82
N VAL A 3 -19.48 2.32 6.48
CA VAL A 3 -18.04 2.39 6.72
C VAL A 3 -17.31 2.88 5.48
N GLN A 4 -16.51 3.93 5.60
CA GLN A 4 -15.66 4.37 4.50
C GLN A 4 -14.41 3.49 4.37
N VAL A 5 -14.27 2.82 3.22
CA VAL A 5 -13.12 1.98 2.86
C VAL A 5 -12.24 2.73 1.86
N TYR A 6 -10.99 3.01 2.21
CA TYR A 6 -10.06 3.75 1.35
C TYR A 6 -9.40 2.84 0.32
N SER A 7 -8.75 1.76 0.77
CA SER A 7 -7.98 0.87 -0.09
C SER A 7 -7.79 -0.53 0.49
N LEU A 8 -7.57 -1.50 -0.39
CA LEU A 8 -7.24 -2.89 -0.08
C LEU A 8 -5.92 -3.25 -0.79
N TYR A 9 -5.04 -3.93 -0.05
CA TYR A 9 -3.80 -4.51 -0.56
C TYR A 9 -3.78 -6.00 -0.24
N ILE A 10 -3.29 -6.79 -1.20
CA ILE A 10 -3.03 -8.23 -1.02
C ILE A 10 -1.56 -8.49 -1.36
N PHE A 11 -0.87 -9.09 -0.41
CA PHE A 11 0.53 -9.49 -0.55
C PHE A 11 0.64 -11.01 -0.54
N ASP A 12 1.49 -11.52 -1.41
CA ASP A 12 1.79 -12.95 -1.46
C ASP A 12 2.78 -13.38 -0.36
N ARG A 13 3.16 -14.66 -0.39
CA ARG A 13 4.14 -15.22 0.53
C ARG A 13 5.54 -14.60 0.35
N HIS A 14 5.87 -14.16 -0.86
CA HIS A 14 7.14 -13.53 -1.24
C HIS A 14 7.20 -12.04 -0.91
N THR A 15 6.17 -11.51 -0.23
CA THR A 15 6.07 -10.10 0.18
C THR A 15 5.85 -9.14 -0.99
N GLU A 16 5.47 -9.66 -2.15
CA GLU A 16 5.11 -8.86 -3.31
C GLU A 16 3.65 -8.43 -3.21
N CYS A 17 3.38 -7.16 -3.51
CA CYS A 17 2.02 -6.67 -3.66
C CYS A 17 1.44 -7.17 -4.97
N ILE A 18 0.60 -8.20 -4.90
CA ILE A 18 -0.02 -8.83 -6.08
C ILE A 18 -1.39 -8.22 -6.42
N TYR A 19 -1.97 -7.47 -5.49
CA TYR A 19 -3.21 -6.75 -5.71
C TYR A 19 -3.26 -5.45 -4.91
N SER A 20 -3.73 -4.39 -5.56
CA SER A 20 -4.13 -3.16 -4.88
C SER A 20 -5.36 -2.57 -5.57
N LYS A 21 -6.27 -2.06 -4.74
CA LYS A 21 -7.45 -1.31 -5.19
C LYS A 21 -7.75 -0.19 -4.23
N GLN A 22 -8.12 0.95 -4.80
CA GLN A 22 -8.43 2.17 -4.07
C GLN A 22 -9.82 2.65 -4.48
N TRP A 23 -10.66 2.94 -3.49
CA TRP A 23 -12.02 3.48 -3.69
C TRP A 23 -12.10 4.96 -3.36
N PHE A 24 -11.36 5.39 -2.34
CA PHE A 24 -11.30 6.79 -1.91
C PHE A 24 -9.86 7.20 -1.63
N GLU A 25 -9.57 8.50 -1.76
CA GLU A 25 -8.30 9.05 -1.31
C GLU A 25 -8.23 9.03 0.21
N THR A 26 -7.14 8.47 0.75
CA THR A 26 -6.82 8.66 2.16
C THR A 26 -6.54 10.15 2.38
N PRO A 27 -7.08 10.79 3.44
CA PRO A 27 -6.81 12.19 3.74
C PRO A 27 -5.31 12.47 3.68
N ALA A 28 -4.91 13.43 2.84
CA ALA A 28 -3.50 13.75 2.64
C ALA A 28 -2.84 14.11 3.98
N PRO A 29 -1.61 13.66 4.24
CA PRO A 29 -0.87 14.14 5.39
C PRO A 29 -0.75 15.67 5.25
N ALA A 30 -1.10 16.41 6.31
CA ALA A 30 -0.78 17.83 6.38
C ALA A 30 0.72 17.97 6.10
N PRO A 31 1.16 18.93 5.25
CA PRO A 31 2.56 19.06 4.90
C PRO A 31 3.37 19.21 6.18
N SER A 32 4.15 18.18 6.50
CA SER A 32 5.12 18.21 7.58
C SER A 32 6.19 19.20 7.17
N ALA A 33 6.01 20.46 7.57
CA ALA A 33 7.01 21.49 7.49
C ALA A 33 8.14 21.15 8.48
N LEU A 34 8.98 20.18 8.10
CA LEU A 34 10.30 20.04 8.68
C LEU A 34 11.24 20.90 7.82
N PRO A 35 11.93 21.90 8.39
CA PRO A 35 12.92 22.67 7.65
C PRO A 35 13.98 21.71 7.13
N HIS A 36 14.15 21.68 5.82
CA HIS A 36 15.25 21.00 5.17
C HIS A 36 16.52 21.80 5.50
N ASP A 37 17.33 21.30 6.43
CA ASP A 37 18.63 21.87 6.80
C ASP A 37 19.59 21.71 5.60
N GLN A 38 19.61 22.73 4.74
CA GLN A 38 20.48 22.82 3.59
C GLN A 38 21.88 23.19 4.09
N HIS A 39 22.69 22.19 4.43
CA HIS A 39 24.11 22.40 4.67
C HIS A 39 24.79 22.83 3.37
N GLN A 40 24.99 24.14 3.26
CA GLN A 40 25.58 24.86 2.15
C GLN A 40 27.10 24.68 2.18
N GLN A 41 27.65 23.87 1.27
CA GLN A 41 29.10 23.82 1.05
C GLN A 41 29.55 25.12 0.38
N ALA A 42 30.21 25.96 1.17
CA ALA A 42 31.00 27.09 0.71
C ALA A 42 32.22 26.61 -0.07
N ASN A 43 32.43 27.14 -1.28
CA ASN A 43 33.75 27.10 -1.92
C ASN A 43 33.99 28.32 -2.82
N GLY A 44 34.85 29.22 -2.33
CA GLY A 44 35.95 29.87 -3.05
C GLY A 44 35.67 30.72 -4.29
N ASN A 45 35.73 32.05 -4.13
CA ASN A 45 35.86 33.04 -5.20
C ASN A 45 37.15 32.89 -6.04
N GLY A 46 37.03 33.04 -7.35
CA GLY A 46 38.09 33.49 -8.26
C GLY A 46 37.45 34.28 -9.44
N PRO A 47 37.99 35.42 -9.90
CA PRO A 47 37.31 36.25 -10.91
C PRO A 47 37.74 35.83 -12.32
N ALA A 48 36.79 35.70 -13.25
CA ALA A 48 37.09 35.56 -14.67
C ALA A 48 36.15 36.43 -15.52
N MET A 49 36.80 37.18 -16.40
CA MET A 49 36.26 38.13 -17.37
C MET A 49 35.53 37.41 -18.52
N ALA A 50 34.48 38.07 -19.02
CA ALA A 50 33.77 37.95 -20.30
C ALA A 50 34.20 36.88 -21.33
N THR A 51 33.22 36.12 -21.86
CA THR A 51 32.91 36.05 -23.31
C THR A 51 31.63 35.25 -23.58
N ALA A 52 30.97 35.59 -24.67
CA ALA A 52 29.61 35.25 -25.05
C ALA A 52 29.48 33.91 -25.80
N GLY A 53 28.27 33.33 -25.71
CA GLY A 53 27.70 32.45 -26.74
C GLY A 53 27.71 30.96 -26.43
N GLU A 54 26.57 30.42 -26.00
CA GLU A 54 25.88 29.26 -26.60
C GLU A 54 24.69 28.83 -25.71
N GLN A 55 23.48 29.03 -26.23
CA GLN A 55 22.24 28.58 -25.61
C GLN A 55 22.09 27.07 -25.83
N GLN A 56 22.49 26.26 -24.86
CA GLN A 56 22.00 24.88 -24.74
C GLN A 56 20.78 24.88 -23.82
N GLN A 57 19.61 24.65 -24.39
CA GLN A 57 18.40 24.27 -23.66
C GLN A 57 18.69 23.01 -22.84
N GLN A 58 18.95 23.18 -21.54
CA GLN A 58 18.90 22.08 -20.58
C GLN A 58 17.45 21.59 -20.49
N GLN A 59 17.13 20.59 -21.30
CA GLN A 59 16.01 19.70 -21.03
C GLN A 59 16.27 19.05 -19.68
N GLN A 60 15.55 19.49 -18.65
CA GLN A 60 15.48 18.78 -17.39
C GLN A 60 15.08 17.32 -17.68
N PRO A 61 15.85 16.32 -17.21
CA PRO A 61 15.48 14.94 -17.41
C PRO A 61 14.13 14.71 -16.71
N ASN A 62 13.15 14.32 -17.52
CA ASN A 62 11.80 13.99 -17.14
C ASN A 62 11.87 12.96 -16.00
N LYS A 63 11.65 13.38 -14.74
CA LYS A 63 11.63 12.44 -13.61
C LYS A 63 10.55 11.40 -13.92
N PRO A 64 10.88 10.09 -13.95
CA PRO A 64 9.88 9.07 -14.22
C PRO A 64 8.75 9.24 -13.19
N ARG A 65 7.50 9.29 -13.68
CA ARG A 65 6.30 9.35 -12.83
C ARG A 65 6.37 8.16 -11.87
N ARG A 66 6.74 8.43 -10.62
CA ARG A 66 6.88 7.42 -9.57
C ARG A 66 5.52 6.78 -9.38
N ASN A 67 5.42 5.46 -9.52
CA ASN A 67 4.15 4.73 -9.31
C ASN A 67 3.77 4.79 -7.83
N LYS A 68 3.05 5.85 -7.46
CA LYS A 68 2.66 6.16 -6.06
C LYS A 68 2.06 4.95 -5.34
N GLY A 69 1.20 4.18 -5.99
CA GLY A 69 0.60 2.98 -5.39
C GLY A 69 1.58 1.85 -5.08
N ALA A 70 2.64 1.68 -5.89
CA ALA A 70 3.67 0.68 -5.63
C ALA A 70 4.57 1.08 -4.45
N ASP A 71 4.84 2.38 -4.30
CA ASP A 71 5.56 2.91 -3.13
C ASP A 71 4.71 2.77 -1.86
N ASP A 72 3.42 3.10 -1.92
CA ASP A 72 2.49 3.00 -0.80
C ASP A 72 2.35 1.54 -0.32
N ALA A 73 2.25 0.58 -1.25
CA ALA A 73 2.20 -0.84 -0.91
C ALA A 73 3.45 -1.32 -0.16
N LYS A 74 4.65 -0.90 -0.58
CA LYS A 74 5.91 -1.21 0.11
C LYS A 74 5.96 -0.60 1.51
N LEU A 75 5.48 0.64 1.65
CA LEU A 75 5.41 1.32 2.95
C LEU A 75 4.46 0.61 3.92
N ILE A 76 3.26 0.25 3.43
CA ILE A 76 2.26 -0.51 4.21
C ILE A 76 2.85 -1.86 4.63
N PHE A 77 3.47 -2.58 3.70
CA PHE A 77 4.10 -3.85 4.02
C PHE A 77 5.18 -3.70 5.09
N GLY A 78 6.11 -2.75 4.94
CA GLY A 78 7.16 -2.49 5.92
C GLY A 78 6.63 -2.13 7.31
N THR A 79 5.54 -1.34 7.35
CA THR A 79 4.87 -0.96 8.61
C THR A 79 4.27 -2.20 9.29
N VAL A 80 3.50 -3.01 8.57
CA VAL A 80 2.88 -4.23 9.09
C VAL A 80 3.94 -5.24 9.53
N PHE A 81 5.00 -5.41 8.73
CA PHE A 81 6.11 -6.31 9.08
C PHE A 81 6.76 -5.91 10.40
N SER A 82 7.02 -4.62 10.59
CA SER A 82 7.64 -4.09 11.81
C SER A 82 6.72 -4.26 13.02
N LEU A 83 5.43 -3.95 12.86
CA LEU A 83 4.43 -4.08 13.93
C LEU A 83 4.18 -5.55 14.31
N ARG A 84 4.11 -6.46 13.33
CA ARG A 84 3.98 -7.91 13.59
C ARG A 84 5.16 -8.43 14.40
N ASN A 85 6.37 -8.02 14.05
CA ASN A 85 7.56 -8.40 14.82
C ASN A 85 7.54 -7.83 16.25
N MET A 86 7.07 -6.59 16.41
CA MET A 86 6.92 -5.97 17.74
C MET A 86 5.89 -6.74 18.59
N VAL A 87 4.70 -7.01 18.03
CA VAL A 87 3.63 -7.76 18.72
C VAL A 87 4.13 -9.13 19.16
N ARG A 88 4.79 -9.89 18.29
CA ARG A 88 5.34 -11.20 18.66
C ARG A 88 6.39 -11.13 19.77
N LYS A 89 7.28 -10.13 19.73
CA LYS A 89 8.34 -9.96 20.74
C LYS A 89 7.80 -9.52 22.10
N LEU A 90 6.68 -8.78 22.12
CA LEU A 90 6.10 -8.25 23.36
C LEU A 90 4.99 -9.15 23.93
N GLY A 91 4.15 -9.73 23.07
CA GLY A 91 2.99 -10.54 23.43
C GLY A 91 3.22 -12.05 23.42
N GLY A 92 4.36 -12.51 22.90
CA GLY A 92 4.68 -13.94 22.77
C GLY A 92 4.22 -14.55 21.45
N ASP A 93 4.41 -15.87 21.30
CA ASP A 93 4.19 -16.57 20.02
C ASP A 93 2.74 -16.71 19.59
N ASP A 94 1.81 -16.64 20.55
CA ASP A 94 0.36 -16.75 20.32
C ASP A 94 -0.29 -15.41 19.95
N ASP A 95 0.43 -14.28 20.09
CA ASP A 95 -0.10 -12.96 19.76
C ASP A 95 0.15 -12.60 18.29
N ALA A 96 -0.85 -11.96 17.68
CA ALA A 96 -0.84 -11.63 16.27
C ALA A 96 -1.30 -10.18 16.05
N PHE A 97 -0.59 -9.47 15.19
CA PHE A 97 -1.00 -8.12 14.80
C PHE A 97 -2.37 -8.16 14.10
N ILE A 98 -3.33 -7.36 14.59
CA ILE A 98 -4.71 -7.31 14.07
C ILE A 98 -4.97 -5.99 13.33
N SER A 99 -4.64 -4.86 13.94
CA SER A 99 -4.91 -3.54 13.37
C SER A 99 -4.12 -2.46 14.10
N PHE A 100 -3.91 -1.32 13.44
CA PHE A 100 -3.53 -0.07 14.11
C PHE A 100 -4.45 1.05 13.64
N ARG A 101 -4.62 2.06 14.49
CA ARG A 101 -5.47 3.22 14.22
C ARG A 101 -4.65 4.51 14.35
N THR A 102 -4.88 5.42 13.42
CA THR A 102 -4.41 6.82 13.48
C THR A 102 -5.61 7.76 13.62
N SER A 103 -5.34 9.07 13.61
CA SER A 103 -6.41 10.08 13.57
C SER A 103 -7.19 10.11 12.26
N GLN A 104 -6.62 9.60 11.15
CA GLN A 104 -7.16 9.73 9.80
C GLN A 104 -7.67 8.42 9.19
N TYR A 105 -7.07 7.30 9.60
CA TYR A 105 -7.47 5.98 9.11
C TYR A 105 -7.19 4.88 10.13
N LYS A 106 -7.75 3.70 9.87
CA LYS A 106 -7.43 2.47 10.56
C LYS A 106 -7.01 1.42 9.54
N LEU A 107 -5.89 0.75 9.79
CA LEU A 107 -5.42 -0.38 9.01
C LEU A 107 -5.84 -1.67 9.71
N HIS A 108 -6.53 -2.53 8.99
CA HIS A 108 -6.92 -3.87 9.43
C HIS A 108 -6.09 -4.90 8.68
N TYR A 109 -5.61 -5.91 9.39
CA TYR A 109 -4.73 -6.94 8.86
C TYR A 109 -5.31 -8.34 9.05
N TYR A 110 -5.14 -9.17 8.03
CA TYR A 110 -5.50 -10.58 8.07
C TYR A 110 -4.44 -11.39 7.30
N GLU A 111 -3.92 -12.43 7.93
CA GLU A 111 -2.92 -13.33 7.37
C GLU A 111 -3.47 -14.75 7.37
N THR A 112 -3.37 -15.42 6.23
CA THR A 112 -3.73 -16.84 6.11
C THR A 112 -2.57 -17.74 6.53
N PRO A 113 -2.82 -19.02 6.86
CA PRO A 113 -1.74 -19.99 7.10
C PRO A 113 -0.79 -20.18 5.91
N THR A 114 -1.21 -19.83 4.69
CA THR A 114 -0.38 -19.87 3.48
C THR A 114 0.44 -18.60 3.25
N ASN A 115 0.51 -17.71 4.26
CA ASN A 115 1.18 -16.41 4.21
C ASN A 115 0.64 -15.44 3.15
N LEU A 116 -0.64 -15.59 2.76
CA LEU A 116 -1.36 -14.57 2.00
C LEU A 116 -1.85 -13.50 2.97
N ARG A 117 -1.57 -12.24 2.66
CA ARG A 117 -1.78 -11.13 3.60
C ARG A 117 -2.68 -10.07 3.01
N PHE A 118 -3.71 -9.71 3.75
CA PHE A 118 -4.68 -8.69 3.37
C PHE A 118 -4.52 -7.50 4.30
N ALA A 119 -4.42 -6.30 3.72
CA ALA A 119 -4.41 -5.04 4.45
C ALA A 119 -5.52 -4.13 3.92
N LEU A 120 -6.46 -3.76 4.79
CA LEU A 120 -7.59 -2.90 4.45
C LEU A 120 -7.48 -1.59 5.22
N LEU A 121 -7.53 -0.46 4.52
CA LEU A 121 -7.58 0.86 5.13
C LEU A 121 -9.02 1.36 5.13
N THR A 122 -9.50 1.77 6.30
CA THR A 122 -10.84 2.34 6.49
C THR A 122 -10.76 3.62 7.31
N GLU A 123 -11.89 4.27 7.53
CA GLU A 123 -12.01 5.36 8.50
C GLU A 123 -11.58 4.93 9.93
N PRO A 124 -11.18 5.87 10.80
CA PRO A 124 -10.72 5.59 12.16
C PRO A 124 -11.78 4.93 13.06
N GLY A 125 -13.05 5.26 12.83
CA GLY A 125 -14.18 4.80 13.64
C GLY A 125 -14.59 3.34 13.37
N ALA A 126 -14.03 2.71 12.34
CA ALA A 126 -14.41 1.37 11.93
C ALA A 126 -14.13 0.32 13.02
N LEU A 127 -15.12 -0.55 13.24
CA LEU A 127 -14.95 -1.78 14.00
C LEU A 127 -13.94 -2.71 13.31
N SER A 128 -13.55 -3.80 13.99
CA SER A 128 -12.61 -4.77 13.41
C SER A 128 -13.13 -5.33 12.09
N MET A 129 -12.34 -5.22 11.03
CA MET A 129 -12.66 -5.76 9.71
C MET A 129 -12.11 -7.17 9.48
N ARG A 130 -11.68 -7.87 10.54
CA ARG A 130 -11.12 -9.23 10.41
C ARG A 130 -12.08 -10.21 9.75
N ASN A 131 -13.37 -10.17 10.13
CA ASN A 131 -14.40 -11.00 9.51
C ASN A 131 -14.60 -10.63 8.04
N VAL A 132 -14.58 -9.34 7.71
CA VAL A 132 -14.69 -8.85 6.33
C VAL A 132 -13.52 -9.35 5.47
N LEU A 133 -12.29 -9.21 5.97
CA LEU A 133 -11.08 -9.70 5.29
C LEU A 133 -11.12 -11.22 5.09
N HIS A 134 -11.60 -11.96 6.08
CA HIS A 134 -11.79 -13.41 5.97
C HIS A 134 -12.84 -13.79 4.91
N GLN A 135 -13.95 -13.04 4.80
CA GLN A 135 -14.96 -13.27 3.76
C GLN A 135 -14.41 -12.93 2.36
N ILE A 136 -13.58 -11.89 2.23
CA ILE A 136 -12.86 -11.59 0.98
C ILE A 136 -11.97 -12.78 0.61
N TYR A 137 -11.26 -13.36 1.57
CA TYR A 137 -10.44 -14.54 1.31
C TYR A 137 -11.27 -15.75 0.85
N ILE A 138 -12.27 -16.18 1.62
CA ILE A 138 -13.01 -17.41 1.32
C ILE A 138 -13.90 -17.26 0.08
N ASN A 139 -14.69 -16.19 -0.01
CA ASN A 139 -15.74 -16.10 -1.03
C ASN A 139 -15.30 -15.45 -2.33
N LEU A 140 -14.19 -14.69 -2.32
CA LEU A 140 -13.72 -13.97 -3.50
C LEU A 140 -12.37 -14.50 -3.96
N TRP A 141 -11.36 -14.49 -3.09
CA TRP A 141 -10.02 -14.92 -3.46
C TRP A 141 -9.98 -16.39 -3.82
N VAL A 142 -10.45 -17.27 -2.92
CA VAL A 142 -10.45 -18.71 -3.19
C VAL A 142 -11.36 -19.04 -4.38
N GLU A 143 -12.54 -18.42 -4.45
CA GLU A 143 -13.53 -18.73 -5.49
C GLU A 143 -13.10 -18.30 -6.91
N TYR A 144 -12.57 -17.09 -7.05
CA TYR A 144 -12.32 -16.49 -8.37
C TYR A 144 -10.86 -16.44 -8.77
N VAL A 145 -9.92 -16.54 -7.83
CA VAL A 145 -8.48 -16.55 -8.12
C VAL A 145 -7.91 -17.96 -8.02
N VAL A 146 -8.09 -18.64 -6.88
CA VAL A 146 -7.49 -19.96 -6.65
C VAL A 146 -8.15 -21.07 -7.45
N LYS A 147 -9.48 -21.09 -7.53
CA LYS A 147 -10.22 -22.11 -8.31
C LYS A 147 -10.20 -21.86 -9.82
N ASN A 148 -9.64 -20.74 -10.28
CA ASN A 148 -9.55 -20.46 -11.71
C ASN A 148 -8.40 -21.26 -12.33
N PRO A 149 -8.68 -22.26 -13.19
CA PRO A 149 -7.64 -23.13 -13.77
C PRO A 149 -6.73 -22.40 -14.77
N LEU A 150 -7.12 -21.20 -15.22
CA LEU A 150 -6.33 -20.36 -16.11
C LEU A 150 -5.39 -19.42 -15.35
N SER A 151 -5.56 -19.29 -14.04
CA SER A 151 -4.71 -18.44 -13.22
C SER A 151 -3.40 -19.18 -12.88
N PRO A 152 -2.24 -18.52 -12.95
CA PRO A 152 -0.99 -19.12 -12.49
C PRO A 152 -1.06 -19.42 -10.99
N VAL A 153 -0.26 -20.41 -10.56
CA VAL A 153 -0.12 -20.80 -9.14
C VAL A 153 0.58 -19.69 -8.34
N GLU A 154 1.55 -19.03 -8.96
CA GLU A 154 2.28 -17.90 -8.39
C GLU A 154 1.87 -16.63 -9.12
N HIS A 155 1.28 -15.67 -8.40
CA HIS A 155 0.76 -14.43 -8.98
C HIS A 155 1.84 -13.35 -9.11
N LYS A 156 2.98 -13.70 -9.70
CA LYS A 156 4.11 -12.77 -9.82
C LYS A 156 3.67 -11.50 -10.57
N GLY A 157 3.90 -10.33 -9.98
CA GLY A 157 3.44 -9.06 -10.55
C GLY A 157 1.91 -8.90 -10.62
N GLY A 158 1.13 -9.76 -9.95
CA GLY A 158 -0.33 -9.73 -9.94
C GLY A 158 -1.01 -10.49 -11.09
N GLU A 159 -0.28 -11.33 -11.82
CA GLU A 159 -0.83 -12.11 -12.94
C GLU A 159 -1.99 -13.03 -12.49
N GLY A 160 -3.10 -13.01 -13.24
CA GLY A 160 -4.30 -13.83 -12.98
C GLY A 160 -5.21 -13.34 -11.84
N VAL A 161 -4.74 -12.41 -11.01
CA VAL A 161 -5.53 -11.91 -9.86
C VAL A 161 -6.65 -10.99 -10.30
N ARG A 162 -6.38 -10.10 -11.26
CA ARG A 162 -7.33 -9.09 -11.78
C ARG A 162 -8.29 -9.67 -12.81
N ASN A 163 -8.98 -10.75 -12.46
CA ASN A 163 -10.07 -11.28 -13.27
C ASN A 163 -11.38 -10.52 -12.97
N GLU A 164 -12.26 -10.45 -13.96
CA GLU A 164 -13.50 -9.66 -13.89
C GLU A 164 -14.42 -10.10 -12.76
N MET A 165 -14.52 -11.42 -12.51
CA MET A 165 -15.36 -11.97 -11.45
C MET A 165 -14.88 -11.54 -10.07
N PHE A 166 -13.56 -11.58 -9.82
CA PHE A 166 -12.97 -11.09 -8.58
C PHE A 166 -13.16 -9.58 -8.43
N GLU A 167 -12.88 -8.78 -9.46
CA GLU A 167 -13.01 -7.33 -9.44
C GLU A 167 -14.45 -6.87 -9.14
N LEU A 168 -15.42 -7.44 -9.85
CA LEU A 168 -16.83 -7.11 -9.69
C LEU A 168 -17.38 -7.60 -8.35
N GLY A 169 -17.01 -8.82 -7.96
CA GLY A 169 -17.39 -9.41 -6.67
C GLY A 169 -16.86 -8.57 -5.50
N LEU A 170 -15.61 -8.15 -5.57
CA LEU A 170 -14.98 -7.29 -4.56
C LEU A 170 -15.64 -5.91 -4.50
N ASP A 171 -15.91 -5.27 -5.64
CA ASP A 171 -16.59 -3.97 -5.65
C ASP A 171 -17.99 -4.05 -5.05
N LYS A 172 -18.76 -5.06 -5.44
CA LYS A 172 -20.11 -5.27 -4.90
C LYS A 172 -20.05 -5.51 -3.40
N PHE A 173 -19.09 -6.31 -2.94
CA PHE A 173 -18.93 -6.62 -1.53
C PHE A 173 -18.55 -5.39 -0.71
N ILE A 174 -17.55 -4.62 -1.16
CA ILE A 174 -17.11 -3.40 -0.46
C ILE A 174 -18.19 -2.32 -0.46
N ARG A 175 -18.93 -2.14 -1.56
CA ARG A 175 -20.08 -1.21 -1.61
C ARG A 175 -21.20 -1.60 -0.64
N GLY A 176 -21.36 -2.89 -0.32
CA GLY A 176 -22.32 -3.34 0.69
C GLY A 176 -21.92 -3.03 2.13
N LEU A 177 -20.66 -2.61 2.36
CA LEU A 177 -20.15 -2.17 3.66
C LEU A 177 -20.20 -0.64 3.83
N MET A 178 -20.21 0.08 2.71
CA MET A 178 -20.45 1.52 2.61
C MET A 178 -21.95 1.85 2.68
#